data_AF-A0A9E2PWE0-F1
#
_entry.id   AF-A0A9E2PWE0-F1
#
_cell.length_a   1.000
_cell.length_b   1.000
_cell.length_c   1.000
_cell.angle_alpha   90.00
_cell.angle_beta   90.00
_cell.angle_gamma   90.00
#
_symmetry.space_group_name_H-M   'P 1'
#
loop_
_entity.id
_entity.type
_entity.pdbx_description
1 polymer ?
#
loop_
_entity_poly.entity_id
_entity_poly.type
_entity_poly.pdbx_seq_one_letter_code
_entity_poly.pdbx_strand_id
1 'polypeptide(L)'
;MSLFAVLLPAETPKLIAAIKEKFPDHYEITSTQWMISTKGTAKQISDTLGVSGKEPPTGDAIILTIAGYWGRAEPNLWEWMKVKMEEGADG
;
A
#
# COMPACT_ATOMS: atom_id res chain seq x y z
N MET A 1 -0.37 5.24 -12.56
CA MET A 1 0.01 4.72 -11.22
C MET A 1 -1.22 4.04 -10.64
N SER A 2 -1.04 2.98 -9.85
CA SER A 2 -2.15 2.26 -9.24
C SER A 2 -2.05 2.38 -7.72
N LEU A 3 -3.21 2.51 -7.10
CA LEU A 3 -3.32 2.52 -5.64
C LEU A 3 -3.49 1.11 -5.12
N PHE A 4 -2.82 0.84 -4.02
CA PHE A 4 -2.87 -0.43 -3.32
C PHE A 4 -3.12 -0.17 -1.84
N ALA A 5 -4.02 -0.95 -1.25
CA ALA A 5 -4.19 -1.00 0.19
C ALA A 5 -3.42 -2.20 0.73
N VAL A 6 -2.58 -1.96 1.74
CA VAL A 6 -1.84 -2.97 2.48
C VAL A 6 -2.39 -3.01 3.89
N LEU A 7 -3.02 -4.14 4.23
CA LEU A 7 -3.63 -4.39 5.53
C LEU A 7 -2.80 -5.45 6.25
N LEU A 8 -2.20 -5.08 7.36
CA LEU A 8 -1.46 -5.98 8.23
C LEU A 8 -2.44 -6.52 9.30
N PRO A 9 -2.54 -7.84 9.52
CA PRO A 9 -3.38 -8.39 10.57
C PRO A 9 -2.81 -8.09 11.97
N ALA A 10 -1.50 -7.90 12.08
CA ALA A 10 -0.80 -7.50 13.29
C ALA A 10 0.30 -6.49 12.96
N GLU A 11 0.59 -5.61 13.92
CA GLU A 11 1.62 -4.58 13.76
C GLU A 11 3.00 -5.24 13.62
N THR A 12 3.52 -5.24 12.39
CA THR A 12 4.76 -5.92 12.05
C THR A 12 5.82 -4.88 11.68
N PRO A 13 6.72 -4.50 12.61
CA PRO A 13 7.66 -3.40 12.39
C PRO A 13 8.60 -3.63 11.20
N LYS A 14 8.91 -4.90 10.88
CA LYS A 14 9.69 -5.26 9.68
C LYS A 14 8.97 -4.92 8.38
N LEU A 15 7.66 -5.20 8.30
CA LEU A 15 6.84 -4.85 7.14
C LEU A 15 6.66 -3.34 7.05
N ILE A 16 6.42 -2.66 8.16
CA ILE A 16 6.29 -1.20 8.20
C ILE A 16 7.58 -0.53 7.70
N ALA A 17 8.74 -1.00 8.16
CA ALA A 17 10.03 -0.50 7.67
C ALA A 17 10.22 -0.77 6.17
N ALA A 18 9.85 -1.97 5.70
CA ALA A 18 9.92 -2.32 4.28
C ALA A 18 8.99 -1.45 3.41
N ILE A 19 7.78 -1.14 3.90
CA ILE A 19 6.85 -0.23 3.21
C ILE A 19 7.47 1.16 3.07
N LYS A 20 7.98 1.72 4.17
CA LYS A 20 8.62 3.04 4.19
C LYS A 20 9.87 3.12 3.32
N GLU A 21 10.66 2.05 3.26
CA GLU A 21 11.89 1.99 2.47
C GLU A 21 11.63 1.77 0.98
N LYS A 22 10.71 0.88 0.62
CA LYS A 22 10.48 0.44 -0.77
C LYS A 22 9.49 1.32 -1.51
N PHE A 23 8.58 1.99 -0.80
CA PHE A 23 7.52 2.78 -1.40
C PHE A 23 7.55 4.19 -0.82
N PRO A 24 8.24 5.15 -1.44
CA PRO A 24 8.25 6.53 -0.97
C PRO A 24 6.85 7.17 -1.03
N ASP A 25 6.06 6.80 -2.04
CA ASP A 25 4.66 7.19 -2.19
C ASP A 25 3.73 6.27 -1.39
N HIS A 26 3.80 6.38 -0.06
CA HIS A 26 2.92 5.68 0.87
C HIS A 26 2.14 6.64 1.75
N TYR A 27 1.03 6.17 2.29
CA TYR A 27 0.20 6.88 3.26
C TYR A 27 -0.14 5.93 4.42
N GLU A 28 0.17 6.34 5.64
CA GLU A 28 -0.20 5.61 6.86
C GLU A 28 -1.63 6.01 7.25
N ILE A 29 -2.58 5.06 7.21
CA ILE A 29 -3.93 5.29 7.75
C ILE A 29 -3.92 4.97 9.25
N THR A 30 -3.33 3.82 9.60
CA THR A 30 -3.11 3.36 10.98
C THR A 30 -1.83 2.52 11.00
N SER A 31 -1.33 2.17 12.18
CA SER A 31 -0.14 1.31 12.32
C SER A 31 -0.23 -0.02 11.56
N THR A 32 -1.43 -0.52 11.30
CA THR A 32 -1.70 -1.76 10.57
C THR A 32 -2.29 -1.55 9.17
N GLN A 33 -2.61 -0.33 8.76
CA GLN A 33 -3.25 -0.07 7.47
C GLN A 33 -2.51 1.02 6.72
N TRP A 34 -2.08 0.67 5.52
CA TRP A 34 -1.24 1.50 4.69
C TRP A 34 -1.83 1.58 3.29
N MET A 35 -1.65 2.72 2.65
CA MET A 35 -1.88 2.88 1.24
C MET A 35 -0.57 3.14 0.53
N ILE A 36 -0.44 2.55 -0.65
CA ILE A 36 0.76 2.62 -1.47
C ILE A 36 0.33 3.02 -2.88
N SER A 37 0.97 4.04 -3.44
CA SER A 37 0.87 4.35 -4.86
C SER A 37 2.13 3.85 -5.55
N THR A 38 1.99 2.95 -6.51
CA THR A 38 3.13 2.47 -7.28
C THR A 38 2.69 1.97 -8.66
N LYS A 39 3.66 1.74 -9.55
CA LYS A 39 3.43 1.04 -10.81
C LYS A 39 3.68 -0.45 -10.58
N GLY A 40 2.73 -1.30 -10.95
CA GLY A 40 2.88 -2.75 -10.81
C GLY A 40 1.57 -3.44 -10.45
N THR A 41 1.68 -4.57 -9.76
CA THR A 41 0.54 -5.38 -9.30
C THR A 41 0.65 -5.67 -7.81
N ALA A 42 -0.47 -6.00 -7.16
CA ALA A 42 -0.49 -6.40 -5.76
C ALA A 42 0.49 -7.56 -5.46
N LYS A 43 0.66 -8.48 -6.42
CA LYS A 43 1.63 -9.59 -6.32
C LYS A 43 3.06 -9.09 -6.24
N GLN A 44 3.45 -8.13 -7.08
CA GLN A 44 4.81 -7.58 -7.06
C GLN A 44 5.09 -6.84 -5.74
N ILE A 45 4.08 -6.16 -5.19
CA ILE A 45 4.20 -5.51 -3.87
C ILE A 45 4.36 -6.56 -2.77
N SER A 46 3.55 -7.62 -2.80
CA SER A 46 3.64 -8.74 -1.85
C SER A 46 5.03 -9.39 -1.86
N ASP A 47 5.58 -9.62 -3.05
CA ASP A 47 6.92 -10.19 -3.25
C ASP A 47 8.02 -9.24 -2.74
N THR A 48 7.92 -7.95 -3.08
CA THR A 48 8.85 -6.90 -2.62
C THR A 48 8.86 -6.76 -1.10
N LEU A 49 7.70 -6.87 -0.46
CA LEU A 49 7.55 -6.83 0.99
C LEU A 49 7.98 -8.15 1.67
N GLY A 50 8.21 -9.21 0.90
CA GLY A 50 8.52 -10.55 1.40
C GLY A 50 7.35 -11.19 2.15
N VAL A 51 6.12 -10.78 1.85
CA VAL A 51 4.87 -11.41 2.33
C VAL A 51 4.61 -12.69 1.55
N SER A 52 4.97 -12.71 0.27
CA SER A 52 4.96 -13.90 -0.59
C SER A 52 6.35 -14.13 -1.17
N GLY A 53 6.73 -15.38 -1.44
CA GLY A 53 7.97 -15.72 -2.15
C GLY A 53 9.25 -15.83 -1.32
N LYS A 54 9.20 -15.55 -0.01
CA LYS A 54 10.35 -15.69 0.91
C LYS A 54 10.03 -16.64 2.05
N GLU A 55 10.95 -17.56 2.36
CA GLU A 55 10.87 -18.45 3.52
C GLU A 55 12.01 -18.15 4.51
N PRO A 56 11.71 -17.81 5.79
CA PRO A 56 10.37 -17.52 6.33
C PRO A 56 9.82 -16.17 5.82
N PRO A 57 8.48 -16.01 5.74
CA PRO A 57 7.86 -14.76 5.33
C PRO A 57 8.22 -13.64 6.32
N THR A 58 8.37 -12.41 5.81
CA THR A 58 8.67 -11.22 6.63
C THR A 58 7.52 -10.91 7.60
N GLY A 59 6.30 -11.25 7.20
CA GLY A 59 5.08 -11.15 7.97
C GLY A 59 3.86 -11.37 7.08
N ASP A 60 2.68 -11.37 7.70
CA ASP A 60 1.40 -11.47 7.00
C ASP A 60 0.91 -10.08 6.59
N ALA A 61 0.47 -9.94 5.35
CA ALA A 61 -0.25 -8.75 4.90
C ALA A 61 -1.21 -9.10 3.77
N ILE A 62 -2.30 -8.35 3.68
CA ILE A 62 -3.28 -8.44 2.61
C ILE A 62 -3.06 -7.22 1.71
N ILE A 63 -2.72 -7.47 0.44
CA ILE A 63 -2.50 -6.42 -0.56
C ILE A 63 -3.67 -6.42 -1.54
N LEU A 64 -4.40 -5.32 -1.61
CA LEU A 64 -5.55 -5.14 -2.49
C LEU A 64 -5.26 -4.03 -3.51
N THR A 65 -5.66 -4.25 -4.76
CA THR A 65 -5.60 -3.19 -5.78
C THR A 65 -6.88 -2.36 -5.69
N ILE A 66 -6.73 -1.05 -5.55
CA ILE A 66 -7.87 -0.13 -5.47
C ILE A 66 -8.24 0.31 -6.88
N ALA A 67 -9.32 -0.26 -7.40
CA ALA A 67 -9.90 0.13 -8.70
C ALA A 67 -10.89 1.31 -8.57
N GLY A 68 -11.40 1.55 -7.36
CA GLY A 68 -12.33 2.63 -7.06
C GLY A 68 -12.44 2.84 -5.57
N TYR A 69 -12.79 4.06 -5.19
CA TYR A 69 -12.97 4.45 -3.79
C TYR A 69 -14.38 5.00 -3.59
N TRP A 70 -15.12 4.43 -2.64
CA TRP A 70 -16.42 4.92 -2.22
C TRP A 70 -16.47 4.94 -0.69
N GLY A 71 -16.55 6.13 -0.10
CA GLY A 71 -16.55 6.30 1.36
C GLY A 71 -16.19 7.73 1.79
N ARG A 72 -16.06 7.94 3.11
CA ARG A 72 -15.48 9.14 3.69
C ARG A 72 -14.17 8.76 4.38
N ALA A 73 -13.06 9.22 3.82
CA ALA A 73 -11.76 9.18 4.45
C ALA A 73 -11.52 10.49 5.19
N GLU A 74 -10.50 10.51 6.04
CA GLU A 74 -9.95 11.77 6.51
C GLU A 74 -9.60 12.68 5.31
N PRO A 75 -9.79 14.00 5.41
CA PRO A 75 -9.62 14.92 4.28
C PRO A 75 -8.25 14.77 3.60
N ASN A 76 -7.20 14.64 4.42
CA ASN A 76 -5.82 14.48 3.98
C ASN A 76 -5.59 13.21 3.15
N LEU A 77 -6.20 12.09 3.56
CA LEU A 77 -6.09 10.82 2.84
C LEU A 77 -6.83 10.90 1.50
N TRP A 78 -8.02 11.51 1.48
CA TRP A 78 -8.77 11.71 0.24
C TRP A 78 -8.00 12.58 -0.76
N GLU A 79 -7.45 13.70 -0.32
CA GLU A 79 -6.64 14.57 -1.17
C GLU A 79 -5.41 13.85 -1.71
N TRP A 80 -4.69 13.11 -0.87
CA TRP A 80 -3.54 12.31 -1.31
C TRP A 80 -3.93 11.25 -2.34
N MET A 81 -4.99 10.48 -2.09
CA MET A 81 -5.47 9.47 -3.04
C MET A 81 -5.86 10.10 -4.38
N LYS A 82 -6.57 11.22 -4.34
CA LYS A 82 -7.00 11.93 -5.55
C LYS A 82 -5.79 12.34 -6.38
N VAL A 83 -4.79 12.97 -5.78
CA VAL A 83 -3.53 13.33 -6.45
C VAL A 83 -2.90 12.10 -7.09
N LYS A 84 -2.77 10.99 -6.36
CA LYS A 84 -2.14 9.75 -6.88
C LYS A 84 -2.95 9.07 -7.99
N MET A 85 -4.28 9.16 -7.94
CA MET A 85 -5.17 8.67 -9.00
C MET A 85 -5.05 9.54 -10.26
N GLU A 86 -5.01 10.87 -10.11
CA GLU A 86 -4.86 11.82 -11.21
C GLU A 86 -3.47 11.69 -11.88
N GLU A 87 -2.40 11.59 -11.09
CA GLU A 87 -1.04 11.28 -11.57
C GLU A 87 -0.96 9.94 -12.32
N GLY A 88 -1.93 9.05 -12.06
CA GLY A 88 -2.02 7.77 -12.71
C GLY A 88 -2.85 7.72 -13.98
N ALA A 89 -3.70 8.71 -14.21
CA ALA A 89 -4.61 8.80 -15.36
C ALA A 89 -4.03 9.60 -16.53
N ASP A 90 -3.01 10.44 -16.28
CA ASP A 90 -2.36 11.29 -17.30
C ASP A 90 -1.11 10.65 -17.95
N GLY A 91 -0.89 9.34 -17.76
CA GLY A 91 0.32 8.62 -18.21
C GLY A 91 0.07 7.37 -19.03
#